data_AF-F8AIS7-F1
#
_entry.id   AF-F8AIS7-F1
#
_cell.length_a   1.000
_cell.length_b   1.000
_cell.length_c   1.000
_cell.angle_alpha   90.00
_cell.angle_beta   90.00
_cell.angle_gamma   90.00
#
_symmetry.space_group_name_H-M   'P 1'
#
loop_
_entity.id
_entity.type
_entity.pdbx_description
1 polymer ?
#
loop_
_entity_poly.entity_id
_entity_poly.type
_entity_poly.pdbx_seq_one_letter_code
_entity_poly.pdbx_strand_id
1 'polypeptide(L)'
;MRIERVFVEGHEDRNVQRVLRELGVETTGDEGAPKLGTYYLEVGEVKFEAKNLEGLKSVFENLLGTYVVVPAYNEEKTVGKVLDELLEYFPPERIIVVNDGSRDRTEEIARERGVRVITHLVNRGLGGALGTGIEYALRKGARAIVTFDADGQHKVEDALRVMKPVIEGRADLAIGSRLKGDVSQMPLIKRIGNTALDLITTIFSGRYVSDSQSGLRCLSRDCASRIRITCDRYAVSSEIIIEASKKGCRIVEVPIKAIYTKYSMRKGTNVVEGIKIAFNLLIDKLR
;
A
#
# COMPACT_ATOMS: atom_id res chain seq x y z
N MET A 1 -12.73 8.42 1.87
CA MET A 1 -12.74 6.95 1.93
C MET A 1 -14.20 6.53 1.88
N ARG A 2 -14.59 5.52 1.12
CA ARG A 2 -15.95 4.97 1.19
C ARG A 2 -16.03 3.94 2.32
N ILE A 3 -16.83 4.22 3.35
CA ILE A 3 -17.09 3.29 4.47
C ILE A 3 -18.53 2.83 4.32
N GLU A 4 -18.78 1.52 4.23
CA GLU A 4 -20.16 1.04 4.03
C GLU A 4 -20.94 0.98 5.33
N ARG A 5 -20.33 0.46 6.41
CA ARG A 5 -21.03 0.23 7.69
C ARG A 5 -20.10 0.34 8.89
N VAL A 6 -20.66 0.72 10.03
CA VAL A 6 -20.00 0.66 11.34
C VAL A 6 -20.97 0.04 12.35
N PHE A 7 -20.53 -0.97 13.11
CA PHE A 7 -21.41 -1.74 14.03
C PHE A 7 -20.64 -2.34 15.21
N VAL A 8 -21.37 -2.85 16.21
CA VAL A 8 -20.83 -3.54 17.41
C VAL A 8 -21.45 -4.93 17.53
N GLU A 9 -20.64 -5.99 17.54
CA GLU A 9 -21.07 -7.39 17.82
C GLU A 9 -22.43 -7.80 17.19
N GLY A 10 -22.67 -7.42 15.93
CA GLY A 10 -23.89 -7.78 15.19
C GLY A 10 -25.12 -6.89 15.41
N HIS A 11 -24.98 -5.77 16.12
CA HIS A 11 -26.02 -4.76 16.31
C HIS A 11 -25.53 -3.35 15.91
N GLU A 12 -26.42 -2.53 15.35
CA GLU A 12 -26.19 -1.08 15.22
C GLU A 12 -26.20 -0.44 16.63
N ASP A 13 -25.20 0.39 16.96
CA ASP A 13 -24.97 0.95 18.31
C ASP A 13 -24.99 2.49 18.32
N ARG A 14 -25.61 3.11 19.35
CA ARG A 14 -25.69 4.58 19.54
C ARG A 14 -24.35 5.31 19.54
N ASN A 15 -23.28 4.73 20.10
CA ASN A 15 -21.99 5.43 20.21
C ASN A 15 -21.26 5.54 18.88
N VAL A 16 -21.49 4.57 18.00
CA VAL A 16 -21.04 4.65 16.61
C VAL A 16 -21.67 5.87 15.95
N GLN A 17 -22.98 6.09 16.14
CA GLN A 17 -23.69 7.24 15.57
C GLN A 17 -23.17 8.59 16.08
N ARG A 18 -22.77 8.67 17.35
CA ARG A 18 -22.16 9.88 17.92
C ARG A 18 -20.75 10.12 17.41
N VAL A 19 -19.90 9.11 17.37
CA VAL A 19 -18.53 9.22 16.83
C VAL A 19 -18.56 9.54 15.34
N LEU A 20 -19.47 8.93 14.57
CA LEU A 20 -19.71 9.25 13.17
C LEU A 20 -20.16 10.71 12.99
N ARG A 21 -21.07 11.23 13.83
CA ARG A 21 -21.45 12.66 13.83
C ARG A 21 -20.32 13.61 14.22
N GLU A 22 -19.53 13.28 15.25
CA GLU A 22 -18.34 14.06 15.64
C GLU A 22 -17.27 14.09 14.52
N LEU A 23 -17.30 13.11 13.61
CA LEU A 23 -16.42 12.99 12.45
C LEU A 23 -17.09 13.44 11.14
N GLY A 24 -18.29 14.03 11.20
CA GLY A 24 -18.99 14.64 10.06
C GLY A 24 -19.74 13.68 9.13
N VAL A 25 -20.10 12.48 9.59
CA VAL A 25 -20.83 11.46 8.82
C VAL A 25 -22.32 11.46 9.22
N GLU A 26 -23.22 11.57 8.23
CA GLU A 26 -24.68 11.51 8.42
C GLU A 26 -25.18 10.08 8.65
N THR A 27 -26.15 9.89 9.55
CA THR A 27 -26.62 8.56 9.92
C THR A 27 -28.12 8.51 10.26
N THR A 28 -28.77 7.35 10.05
CA THR A 28 -30.25 7.20 10.02
C THR A 28 -30.82 6.20 11.05
N GLY A 29 -30.04 5.74 12.03
CA GLY A 29 -30.41 4.64 12.95
C GLY A 29 -30.95 5.08 14.33
N ASP A 30 -31.74 4.20 14.95
CA ASP A 30 -32.51 4.45 16.17
C ASP A 30 -31.65 4.48 17.46
N GLU A 31 -32.13 5.22 18.45
CA GLU A 31 -31.42 5.47 19.69
C GLU A 31 -31.62 4.26 20.65
N GLY A 32 -30.65 3.33 20.80
CA GLY A 32 -30.49 2.33 21.94
C GLY A 32 -29.18 2.37 22.79
N ALA A 33 -29.19 2.08 24.11
CA ALA A 33 -28.08 2.31 25.10
C ALA A 33 -26.66 1.76 24.76
N PRO A 34 -25.55 2.33 25.31
CA PRO A 34 -24.15 1.93 25.01
C PRO A 34 -23.84 0.45 25.25
N LYS A 35 -23.35 -0.29 24.25
CA LYS A 35 -22.81 -1.65 24.47
C LYS A 35 -21.28 -1.64 24.60
N LEU A 36 -20.77 -2.38 25.59
CA LEU A 36 -19.36 -2.78 25.67
C LEU A 36 -19.13 -3.92 24.67
N GLY A 37 -18.08 -3.85 23.85
CA GLY A 37 -17.80 -4.88 22.85
C GLY A 37 -16.76 -4.47 21.81
N THR A 38 -16.47 -5.36 20.87
CA THR A 38 -15.60 -5.05 19.72
C THR A 38 -16.41 -4.33 18.64
N TYR A 39 -15.88 -3.20 18.18
CA TYR A 39 -16.41 -2.37 17.12
C TYR A 39 -15.81 -2.79 15.78
N TYR A 40 -16.62 -2.71 14.74
CA TYR A 40 -16.23 -3.08 13.38
C TYR A 40 -16.56 -1.94 12.40
N LEU A 41 -15.64 -1.66 11.48
CA LEU A 41 -15.94 -0.87 10.27
C LEU A 41 -15.78 -1.74 9.02
N GLU A 42 -16.73 -1.65 8.10
CA GLU A 42 -16.67 -2.33 6.80
C GLU A 42 -16.28 -1.35 5.70
N VAL A 43 -15.26 -1.75 4.94
CA VAL A 43 -14.82 -1.12 3.69
C VAL A 43 -14.60 -2.23 2.66
N GLY A 44 -15.44 -2.29 1.63
CA GLY A 44 -15.59 -3.43 0.75
C GLY A 44 -15.90 -4.71 1.54
N GLU A 45 -15.13 -5.76 1.25
CA GLU A 45 -15.22 -7.04 1.97
C GLU A 45 -14.38 -7.09 3.26
N VAL A 46 -13.69 -5.99 3.60
CA VAL A 46 -12.73 -5.96 4.71
C VAL A 46 -13.36 -5.33 5.95
N LYS A 47 -13.40 -6.10 7.04
CA LYS A 47 -13.79 -5.62 8.36
C LYS A 47 -12.56 -5.11 9.11
N PHE A 48 -12.58 -3.89 9.62
CA PHE A 48 -11.58 -3.32 10.53
C PHE A 48 -12.09 -3.38 11.96
N GLU A 49 -11.23 -3.69 12.92
CA GLU A 49 -11.62 -4.00 14.31
C GLU A 49 -11.05 -2.99 15.30
N ALA A 50 -11.86 -2.62 16.30
CA ALA A 50 -11.44 -1.82 17.44
C ALA A 50 -12.07 -2.30 18.74
N LYS A 51 -11.29 -2.38 19.82
CA LYS A 51 -11.76 -2.92 21.11
C LYS A 51 -12.63 -1.96 21.93
N ASN A 52 -12.60 -0.67 21.60
CA ASN A 52 -13.33 0.39 22.30
C ASN A 52 -13.51 1.60 21.36
N LEU A 53 -14.25 2.61 21.81
CA LEU A 53 -14.56 3.81 21.01
C LEU A 53 -13.33 4.64 20.65
N GLU A 54 -12.34 4.72 21.53
CA GLU A 54 -11.09 5.42 21.25
C GLU A 54 -10.31 4.73 20.13
N GLY A 55 -10.22 3.40 20.18
CA GLY A 55 -9.67 2.58 19.12
C GLY A 55 -10.46 2.73 17.82
N LEU A 56 -11.80 2.81 17.89
CA LEU A 56 -12.65 3.00 16.73
C LEU A 56 -12.36 4.35 16.05
N LYS A 57 -12.26 5.41 16.85
CA LYS A 57 -11.88 6.74 16.36
C LYS A 57 -10.49 6.71 15.72
N SER A 58 -9.52 6.06 16.34
CA SER A 58 -8.17 5.91 15.77
C SER A 58 -8.17 5.18 14.43
N VAL A 59 -8.88 4.05 14.33
CA VAL A 59 -9.04 3.29 13.09
C VAL A 59 -9.68 4.16 12.00
N PHE A 60 -10.75 4.87 12.34
CA PHE A 60 -11.45 5.76 11.41
C PHE A 60 -10.55 6.91 10.93
N GLU A 61 -9.86 7.60 11.84
CA GLU A 61 -8.90 8.65 11.50
C GLU A 61 -7.79 8.13 10.58
N ASN A 62 -7.25 6.94 10.88
CA ASN A 62 -6.20 6.31 10.07
C ASN A 62 -6.71 5.97 8.67
N LEU A 63 -7.93 5.44 8.54
CA LEU A 63 -8.57 5.18 7.24
C LEU A 63 -8.75 6.46 6.43
N LEU A 64 -9.37 7.49 7.01
CA LEU A 64 -9.56 8.77 6.32
C LEU A 64 -8.23 9.49 6.01
N GLY A 65 -7.22 9.27 6.84
CA GLY A 65 -5.88 9.81 6.68
C GLY A 65 -4.97 9.00 5.76
N THR A 66 -5.47 7.94 5.12
CA THR A 66 -4.67 7.11 4.21
C THR A 66 -4.48 7.78 2.85
N TYR A 67 -3.23 7.77 2.35
CA TYR A 67 -2.90 8.14 0.98
C TYR A 67 -2.46 6.90 0.18
N VAL A 68 -2.76 6.88 -1.11
CA VAL A 68 -2.29 5.87 -2.05
C VAL A 68 -1.27 6.50 -2.99
N VAL A 69 -0.07 5.94 -3.02
CA VAL A 69 1.02 6.34 -3.91
C VAL A 69 1.09 5.34 -5.07
N VAL A 70 0.91 5.85 -6.27
CA VAL A 70 0.85 5.08 -7.53
C VAL A 70 2.03 5.51 -8.41
N PRO A 71 3.19 4.83 -8.34
CA PRO A 71 4.28 5.07 -9.28
C PRO A 71 3.89 4.60 -10.68
N ALA A 72 4.11 5.43 -11.70
CA ALA A 72 3.72 5.12 -13.08
C ALA A 72 4.80 5.51 -14.08
N TYR A 73 5.13 4.61 -15.01
CA TYR A 73 6.03 4.87 -16.13
C TYR A 73 5.58 4.08 -17.38
N ASN A 74 5.07 4.79 -18.37
CA ASN A 74 4.50 4.22 -19.59
C ASN A 74 3.41 3.15 -19.33
N GLU A 75 2.36 3.55 -18.61
CA GLU A 75 1.23 2.73 -18.17
C GLU A 75 -0.11 3.19 -18.76
N GLU A 76 -0.12 3.86 -19.94
CA GLU A 76 -1.35 4.41 -20.54
C GLU A 76 -2.49 3.39 -20.70
N LYS A 77 -2.13 2.10 -20.84
CA LYS A 77 -3.07 1.01 -21.07
C LYS A 77 -3.80 0.53 -19.82
N THR A 78 -3.24 0.79 -18.64
CA THR A 78 -3.68 0.20 -17.37
C THR A 78 -4.00 1.24 -16.31
N VAL A 79 -3.28 2.36 -16.30
CA VAL A 79 -3.39 3.39 -15.24
C VAL A 79 -4.82 3.93 -15.10
N GLY A 80 -5.55 4.09 -16.21
CA GLY A 80 -6.94 4.54 -16.16
C GLY A 80 -7.82 3.61 -15.32
N LYS A 81 -7.82 2.31 -15.64
CA LYS A 81 -8.60 1.30 -14.91
C LYS A 81 -8.18 1.19 -13.45
N VAL A 82 -6.87 1.22 -13.17
CA VAL A 82 -6.33 1.17 -11.81
C VAL A 82 -6.84 2.36 -10.98
N LEU A 83 -6.83 3.56 -11.55
CA LEU A 83 -7.33 4.74 -10.86
C LEU A 83 -8.84 4.69 -10.66
N ASP A 84 -9.59 4.22 -11.65
CA ASP A 84 -11.04 4.07 -11.55
C ASP A 84 -11.42 3.13 -10.40
N GLU A 85 -10.73 1.98 -10.26
CA GLU A 85 -10.92 1.05 -9.12
C GLU A 85 -10.54 1.68 -7.77
N LEU A 86 -9.42 2.42 -7.71
CA LEU A 86 -9.00 3.09 -6.48
C LEU A 86 -9.99 4.19 -6.06
N LEU A 87 -10.56 4.91 -7.02
CA LEU A 87 -11.51 5.99 -6.79
C LEU A 87 -12.85 5.52 -6.21
N GLU A 88 -13.19 4.24 -6.32
CA GLU A 88 -14.36 3.66 -5.64
C GLU A 88 -14.23 3.72 -4.10
N TYR A 89 -13.00 3.70 -3.59
CA TYR A 89 -12.70 3.62 -2.16
C TYR A 89 -11.99 4.86 -1.63
N PHE A 90 -11.09 5.47 -2.39
CA PHE A 90 -10.28 6.61 -1.98
C PHE A 90 -10.74 7.88 -2.70
N PRO A 91 -10.85 9.01 -1.99
CA PRO A 91 -11.21 10.25 -2.64
C PRO A 91 -10.00 10.75 -3.48
N PRO A 92 -10.23 11.49 -4.60
CA PRO A 92 -9.19 11.80 -5.57
C PRO A 92 -7.94 12.47 -4.96
N GLU A 93 -8.11 13.33 -3.95
CA GLU A 93 -7.03 14.06 -3.30
C GLU A 93 -6.10 13.16 -2.46
N ARG A 94 -6.51 11.92 -2.18
CA ARG A 94 -5.70 10.92 -1.46
C ARG A 94 -4.93 10.00 -2.39
N ILE A 95 -5.18 10.06 -3.69
CA ILE A 95 -4.46 9.27 -4.70
C ILE A 95 -3.39 10.17 -5.32
N ILE A 96 -2.14 9.72 -5.24
CA ILE A 96 -0.97 10.43 -5.74
C ILE A 96 -0.35 9.57 -6.83
N VAL A 97 -0.51 9.97 -8.08
CA VAL A 97 0.22 9.38 -9.20
C VAL A 97 1.56 10.08 -9.33
N VAL A 98 2.64 9.31 -9.30
CA VAL A 98 3.98 9.81 -9.60
C VAL A 98 4.35 9.37 -11.01
N ASN A 99 4.17 10.27 -11.98
CA ASN A 99 4.58 10.05 -13.36
C ASN A 99 6.11 10.18 -13.47
N ASP A 100 6.80 9.06 -13.63
CA ASP A 100 8.26 8.99 -13.65
C ASP A 100 8.84 9.27 -15.07
N GLY A 101 8.37 10.36 -15.68
CA GLY A 101 8.82 10.82 -17.01
C GLY A 101 8.29 9.98 -18.17
N SER A 102 7.03 9.53 -18.12
CA SER A 102 6.41 8.77 -19.21
C SER A 102 6.42 9.53 -20.54
N ARG A 103 6.51 8.78 -21.64
CA ARG A 103 6.46 9.29 -23.03
C ARG A 103 5.13 9.02 -23.72
N ASP A 104 4.23 8.33 -23.04
CA ASP A 104 2.91 7.96 -23.51
C ASP A 104 1.82 8.81 -22.80
N ARG A 105 0.55 8.44 -22.94
CA ARG A 105 -0.57 9.20 -22.36
C ARG A 105 -0.79 8.99 -20.85
N THR A 106 0.13 8.35 -20.13
CA THR A 106 -0.03 8.02 -18.69
C THR A 106 -0.41 9.25 -17.84
N GLU A 107 0.29 10.37 -18.01
CA GLU A 107 0.04 11.59 -17.24
C GLU A 107 -1.31 12.22 -17.58
N GLU A 108 -1.63 12.31 -18.87
CA GLU A 108 -2.91 12.85 -19.35
C GLU A 108 -4.08 12.06 -18.75
N ILE A 109 -4.04 10.73 -18.89
CA ILE A 109 -5.06 9.81 -18.38
C ILE A 109 -5.22 9.95 -16.86
N ALA A 110 -4.12 10.07 -16.11
CA ALA A 110 -4.18 10.27 -14.67
C ALA A 110 -4.79 11.63 -14.29
N ARG A 111 -4.43 12.71 -14.99
CA ARG A 111 -4.98 14.05 -14.73
C ARG A 111 -6.49 14.12 -15.01
N GLU A 112 -6.97 13.43 -16.04
CA GLU A 112 -8.40 13.35 -16.36
C GLU A 112 -9.24 12.75 -15.23
N ARG A 113 -8.67 11.88 -14.38
CA ARG A 113 -9.34 11.32 -13.18
C ARG A 113 -9.40 12.28 -12.00
N GLY A 114 -8.80 13.48 -12.11
CA GLY A 114 -8.79 14.47 -11.02
C GLY A 114 -7.89 14.11 -9.83
N VAL A 115 -7.06 13.07 -9.95
CA VAL A 115 -6.10 12.69 -8.90
C VAL A 115 -4.87 13.60 -8.90
N ARG A 116 -4.09 13.59 -7.81
CA ARG A 116 -2.87 14.38 -7.75
C ARG A 116 -1.78 13.73 -8.59
N VAL A 117 -1.28 14.44 -9.60
CA VAL A 117 -0.14 13.99 -10.43
C VAL A 117 1.12 14.79 -10.11
N ILE A 118 2.21 14.10 -9.82
CA ILE A 118 3.56 14.64 -9.66
C ILE A 118 4.44 14.06 -10.77
N THR A 119 5.07 14.91 -11.56
CA THR A 119 5.86 14.47 -12.73
C THR A 119 7.35 14.69 -12.49
N HIS A 120 8.14 13.64 -12.72
CA HIS A 120 9.58 13.77 -12.84
C HIS A 120 9.98 14.18 -14.25
N LEU A 121 10.93 15.12 -14.36
CA LEU A 121 11.49 15.55 -15.65
C LEU A 121 12.33 14.46 -16.32
N VAL A 122 12.91 13.56 -15.53
CA VAL A 122 13.70 12.41 -15.98
C VAL A 122 13.24 11.16 -15.25
N ASN A 123 13.31 10.00 -15.90
CA ASN A 123 12.98 8.73 -15.26
C ASN A 123 13.98 8.44 -14.13
N ARG A 124 13.51 8.51 -12.88
CA ARG A 124 14.27 8.22 -11.66
C ARG A 124 14.12 6.79 -11.19
N GLY A 125 13.25 6.00 -11.81
CA GLY A 125 12.94 4.64 -11.44
C GLY A 125 11.93 4.55 -10.29
N LEU A 126 11.52 3.30 -10.00
CA LEU A 126 10.49 2.98 -9.01
C LEU A 126 10.78 3.60 -7.64
N GLY A 127 12.02 3.54 -7.16
CA GLY A 127 12.37 4.06 -5.85
C GLY A 127 12.36 5.58 -5.77
N GLY A 128 12.79 6.26 -6.83
CA GLY A 128 12.65 7.70 -6.94
C GLY A 128 11.18 8.14 -6.95
N ALA A 129 10.32 7.39 -7.66
CA ALA A 129 8.88 7.65 -7.70
C ALA A 129 8.19 7.41 -6.35
N LEU A 130 8.48 6.27 -5.71
CA LEU A 130 7.97 5.95 -4.37
C LEU A 130 8.43 6.97 -3.33
N GLY A 131 9.71 7.34 -3.31
CA GLY A 131 10.24 8.35 -2.40
C GLY A 131 9.53 9.69 -2.54
N THR A 132 9.29 10.14 -3.78
CA THR A 132 8.58 11.40 -4.05
C THR A 132 7.12 11.34 -3.57
N GLY A 133 6.41 10.25 -3.86
CA GLY A 133 5.02 10.08 -3.44
C GLY A 133 4.86 9.97 -1.92
N ILE A 134 5.74 9.22 -1.26
CA ILE A 134 5.76 9.06 0.20
C ILE A 134 6.03 10.40 0.89
N GLU A 135 7.06 11.13 0.44
CA GLU A 135 7.40 12.44 0.99
C GLU A 135 6.24 13.43 0.81
N TYR A 136 5.61 13.45 -0.36
CA TYR A 136 4.43 14.30 -0.59
C TYR A 136 3.28 13.93 0.34
N ALA A 137 2.96 12.64 0.49
CA ALA A 137 1.91 12.17 1.38
C ALA A 137 2.17 12.56 2.84
N LEU A 138 3.41 12.40 3.33
CA LEU A 138 3.81 12.82 4.68
C LEU A 138 3.61 14.33 4.89
N ARG A 139 4.01 15.17 3.93
CA ARG A 139 3.78 16.63 3.98
C ARG A 139 2.30 17.02 3.98
N LYS A 140 1.45 16.17 3.40
CA LYS A 140 -0.01 16.34 3.41
C LYS A 140 -0.70 15.69 4.63
N GLY A 141 0.08 15.29 5.63
CA GLY A 141 -0.44 14.77 6.90
C GLY A 141 -0.97 13.35 6.81
N ALA A 142 -0.45 12.52 5.89
CA ALA A 142 -0.80 11.10 5.81
C ALA A 142 -0.65 10.40 7.17
N ARG A 143 -1.66 9.62 7.55
CA ARG A 143 -1.63 8.74 8.74
C ARG A 143 -1.20 7.32 8.39
N ALA A 144 -1.48 6.90 7.16
CA ALA A 144 -0.96 5.70 6.54
C ALA A 144 -0.71 5.96 5.04
N ILE A 145 0.20 5.20 4.45
CA ILE A 145 0.56 5.30 3.03
C ILE A 145 0.52 3.91 2.42
N VAL A 146 -0.28 3.74 1.37
CA VAL A 146 -0.34 2.53 0.56
C VAL A 146 0.47 2.74 -0.71
N THR A 147 1.33 1.80 -1.08
CA THR A 147 1.96 1.77 -2.41
C THR A 147 1.18 0.82 -3.30
N PHE A 148 0.85 1.23 -4.52
CA PHE A 148 0.01 0.46 -5.44
C PHE A 148 0.51 0.60 -6.88
N ASP A 149 0.80 -0.53 -7.55
CA ASP A 149 1.38 -0.50 -8.90
C ASP A 149 0.33 -0.11 -9.97
N ALA A 150 0.74 0.69 -10.96
CA ALA A 150 -0.12 1.19 -12.04
C ALA A 150 -0.36 0.18 -13.19
N ASP A 151 0.21 -1.02 -13.11
CA ASP A 151 0.20 -2.05 -14.17
C ASP A 151 -1.02 -2.98 -14.14
N GLY A 152 -1.91 -2.80 -13.17
CA GLY A 152 -3.14 -3.58 -12.99
C GLY A 152 -2.93 -4.99 -12.43
N GLN A 153 -1.79 -5.25 -11.76
CA GLN A 153 -1.52 -6.57 -11.17
C GLN A 153 -2.12 -6.78 -9.77
N HIS A 154 -2.55 -5.71 -9.11
CA HIS A 154 -3.13 -5.75 -7.77
C HIS A 154 -4.63 -5.44 -7.83
N LYS A 155 -5.37 -6.01 -6.88
CA LYS A 155 -6.76 -5.65 -6.63
C LYS A 155 -6.85 -4.63 -5.49
N VAL A 156 -7.81 -3.72 -5.58
CA VAL A 156 -8.04 -2.75 -4.49
C VAL A 156 -8.48 -3.44 -3.19
N GLU A 157 -9.20 -4.56 -3.28
CA GLU A 157 -9.56 -5.35 -2.10
C GLU A 157 -8.32 -5.95 -1.41
N ASP A 158 -7.28 -6.30 -2.17
CA ASP A 158 -6.00 -6.73 -1.60
C ASP A 158 -5.33 -5.57 -0.85
N ALA A 159 -5.41 -4.34 -1.37
CA ALA A 159 -4.89 -3.16 -0.69
C ALA A 159 -5.60 -2.91 0.65
N LEU A 160 -6.93 -3.04 0.68
CA LEU A 160 -7.71 -2.92 1.91
C LEU A 160 -7.31 -3.98 2.96
N ARG A 161 -7.07 -5.23 2.54
CA ARG A 161 -6.58 -6.29 3.45
C ARG A 161 -5.17 -6.00 3.96
N VAL A 162 -4.27 -5.51 3.10
CA VAL A 162 -2.91 -5.11 3.47
C VAL A 162 -2.91 -3.93 4.43
N MET A 163 -3.86 -3.00 4.30
CA MET A 163 -4.02 -1.86 5.21
C MET A 163 -4.45 -2.26 6.62
N LYS A 164 -5.35 -3.24 6.77
CA LYS A 164 -5.96 -3.65 8.06
C LYS A 164 -4.98 -3.69 9.25
N PRO A 165 -3.86 -4.45 9.21
CA PRO A 165 -2.94 -4.50 10.36
C PRO A 165 -2.29 -3.16 10.71
N VAL A 166 -2.07 -2.27 9.73
CA VAL A 166 -1.48 -0.94 9.97
C VAL A 166 -2.52 0.02 10.55
N ILE A 167 -3.72 0.03 9.97
CA ILE A 167 -4.83 0.88 10.40
C ILE A 167 -5.25 0.56 11.83
N GLU A 168 -5.26 -0.72 12.20
CA GLU A 168 -5.57 -1.21 13.55
C GLU A 168 -4.40 -1.06 14.55
N GLY A 169 -3.26 -0.50 14.12
CA GLY A 169 -2.09 -0.26 14.97
C GLY A 169 -1.33 -1.54 15.37
N ARG A 170 -1.58 -2.67 14.71
CA ARG A 170 -0.93 -3.96 14.97
C ARG A 170 0.42 -4.10 14.26
N ALA A 171 0.63 -3.36 13.17
CA ALA A 171 1.88 -3.33 12.41
C ALA A 171 2.23 -1.89 11.98
N ASP A 172 3.51 -1.67 11.72
CA ASP A 172 4.04 -0.41 11.20
C ASP A 172 4.32 -0.50 9.69
N LEU A 173 4.57 -1.71 9.20
CA LEU A 173 4.68 -2.05 7.77
C LEU A 173 3.93 -3.36 7.50
N ALA A 174 3.01 -3.34 6.54
CA ALA A 174 2.36 -4.53 6.02
C ALA A 174 2.70 -4.72 4.54
N ILE A 175 3.04 -5.94 4.17
CA ILE A 175 3.46 -6.31 2.81
C ILE A 175 2.46 -7.32 2.26
N GLY A 176 1.90 -7.05 1.08
CA GLY A 176 1.08 -8.03 0.38
C GLY A 176 1.96 -9.15 -0.17
N SER A 177 1.86 -10.37 0.34
CA SER A 177 2.64 -11.52 -0.14
C SER A 177 1.83 -12.37 -1.12
N ARG A 178 2.32 -12.49 -2.35
CA ARG A 178 1.76 -13.39 -3.38
C ARG A 178 2.10 -14.84 -3.06
N LEU A 179 3.24 -15.06 -2.39
CA LEU A 179 3.75 -16.39 -2.03
C LEU A 179 3.03 -17.02 -0.84
N LYS A 180 2.34 -16.23 -0.03
CA LYS A 180 1.40 -16.71 1.01
C LYS A 180 -0.04 -16.86 0.49
N GLY A 181 -0.31 -16.49 -0.76
CA GLY A 181 -1.59 -16.64 -1.45
C GLY A 181 -1.59 -17.83 -2.41
N ASP A 182 -2.37 -17.73 -3.49
CA ASP A 182 -2.39 -18.71 -4.56
C ASP A 182 -1.23 -18.47 -5.54
N VAL A 183 -0.27 -19.39 -5.53
CA VAL A 183 0.95 -19.32 -6.37
C VAL A 183 0.80 -20.01 -7.73
N SER A 184 -0.36 -20.58 -8.04
CA SER A 184 -0.58 -21.42 -9.23
C SER A 184 -0.31 -20.71 -10.57
N GLN A 185 -0.45 -19.38 -10.61
CA GLN A 185 -0.27 -18.56 -11.81
C GLN A 185 1.10 -17.85 -11.90
N MET A 186 1.99 -18.02 -10.91
CA MET A 186 3.27 -17.31 -10.89
C MET A 186 4.31 -17.99 -11.81
N PRO A 187 4.95 -17.25 -12.75
CA PRO A 187 6.00 -17.80 -13.58
C PRO A 187 7.19 -18.31 -12.76
N LEU A 188 7.65 -19.54 -13.02
CA LEU A 188 8.77 -20.20 -12.32
C LEU A 188 10.05 -19.35 -12.27
N ILE A 189 10.37 -18.62 -13.35
CA ILE A 189 11.57 -17.76 -13.40
C ILE A 189 11.46 -16.54 -12.48
N LYS A 190 10.25 -15.99 -12.30
CA LYS A 190 9.98 -14.91 -11.34
C LYS A 190 10.06 -15.45 -9.90
N ARG A 191 9.62 -16.69 -9.68
CA ARG A 191 9.73 -17.37 -8.37
C ARG A 191 11.18 -17.53 -7.93
N ILE A 192 12.07 -17.98 -8.81
CA ILE A 192 13.51 -18.15 -8.48
C ILE A 192 14.17 -16.79 -8.19
N GLY A 193 13.86 -15.76 -8.99
CA GLY A 193 14.41 -14.42 -8.78
C GLY A 193 13.95 -13.78 -7.48
N ASN A 194 12.67 -13.93 -7.14
CA ASN A 194 12.13 -13.47 -5.86
C ASN A 194 12.80 -14.18 -4.69
N THR A 195 12.94 -15.51 -4.72
CA THR A 195 13.61 -16.25 -3.64
C THR A 195 15.04 -15.76 -3.36
N ALA A 196 15.80 -15.41 -4.40
CA ALA A 196 17.16 -14.88 -4.22
C ALA A 196 17.16 -13.50 -3.54
N LEU A 197 16.24 -12.61 -3.94
CA LEU A 197 16.09 -11.29 -3.32
C LEU A 197 15.49 -11.38 -1.91
N ASP A 198 14.61 -12.34 -1.66
CA ASP A 198 14.05 -12.63 -0.33
C ASP A 198 15.14 -13.11 0.61
N LEU A 199 16.06 -13.96 0.14
CA LEU A 199 17.23 -14.39 0.91
C LEU A 199 18.15 -13.21 1.23
N ILE A 200 18.46 -12.38 0.25
CA ILE A 200 19.26 -11.16 0.44
C ILE A 200 18.58 -10.23 1.46
N THR A 201 17.28 -10.00 1.30
CA THR A 201 16.48 -9.16 2.22
C THR A 201 16.46 -9.77 3.61
N THR A 202 16.36 -11.09 3.74
CA THR A 202 16.37 -11.80 5.03
C THR A 202 17.70 -11.61 5.73
N ILE A 203 18.82 -11.76 5.01
CA ILE A 203 20.17 -11.55 5.55
C ILE A 203 20.33 -10.13 6.07
N PHE A 204 19.91 -9.12 5.30
CA PHE A 204 20.15 -7.72 5.65
C PHE A 204 19.12 -7.11 6.60
N SER A 205 17.89 -7.60 6.61
CA SER A 205 16.85 -7.14 7.54
C SER A 205 16.84 -7.92 8.86
N GLY A 206 17.51 -9.08 8.92
CA GLY A 206 17.42 -10.01 10.05
C GLY A 206 16.02 -10.63 10.23
N ARG A 207 15.12 -10.48 9.24
CA ARG A 207 13.76 -10.99 9.28
C ARG A 207 13.41 -11.67 7.97
N TYR A 208 12.79 -12.85 8.07
CA TYR A 208 12.27 -13.52 6.90
C TYR A 208 11.03 -12.80 6.36
N VAL A 209 11.06 -12.41 5.09
CA VAL A 209 9.92 -11.90 4.34
C VAL A 209 9.76 -12.78 3.11
N SER A 210 8.58 -13.35 2.93
CA SER A 210 8.28 -14.31 1.88
C SER A 210 8.07 -13.68 0.49
N ASP A 211 7.82 -12.38 0.38
CA ASP A 211 7.71 -11.68 -0.90
C ASP A 211 8.23 -10.24 -0.80
N SER A 212 9.56 -10.09 -0.75
CA SER A 212 10.22 -8.80 -0.59
C SER A 212 9.93 -7.83 -1.74
N GLN A 213 9.62 -8.35 -2.92
CA GLN A 213 9.46 -7.61 -4.17
C GLN A 213 8.02 -7.19 -4.48
N SER A 214 7.06 -7.46 -3.60
CA SER A 214 5.67 -7.05 -3.83
C SER A 214 5.50 -5.54 -3.77
N GLY A 215 5.01 -4.90 -4.83
CA GLY A 215 4.74 -3.46 -4.88
C GLY A 215 3.60 -3.00 -3.96
N LEU A 216 2.74 -3.92 -3.50
CA LEU A 216 1.62 -3.60 -2.62
C LEU A 216 2.03 -3.63 -1.14
N ARG A 217 2.12 -2.45 -0.53
CA ARG A 217 2.50 -2.29 0.88
C ARG A 217 1.64 -1.22 1.54
N CYS A 218 1.51 -1.30 2.86
CA CYS A 218 0.97 -0.23 3.68
C CYS A 218 1.97 0.13 4.78
N LEU A 219 2.26 1.41 4.94
CA LEU A 219 3.17 1.96 5.95
C LEU A 219 2.38 2.85 6.90
N SER A 220 2.62 2.73 8.20
CA SER A 220 2.18 3.76 9.15
C SER A 220 2.95 5.05 8.88
N ARG A 221 2.38 6.20 9.27
CA ARG A 221 3.08 7.50 9.20
C ARG A 221 4.44 7.44 9.89
N ASP A 222 4.50 6.83 11.07
CA ASP A 222 5.72 6.71 11.86
C ASP A 222 6.79 5.92 11.10
N CYS A 223 6.43 4.74 10.56
CA CYS A 223 7.31 3.95 9.71
C CYS A 223 7.81 4.75 8.49
N ALA A 224 6.88 5.32 7.72
CA ALA A 224 7.19 6.08 6.52
C ALA A 224 8.11 7.28 6.78
N SER A 225 7.97 7.95 7.94
CA SER A 225 8.81 9.10 8.32
C SER A 225 10.24 8.72 8.75
N ARG A 226 10.47 7.46 9.14
CA ARG A 226 11.77 6.98 9.64
C ARG A 226 12.62 6.31 8.57
N ILE A 227 12.00 5.76 7.53
CA ILE A 227 12.71 5.09 6.44
C ILE A 227 13.34 6.11 5.48
N ARG A 228 14.52 5.79 4.95
CA ARG A 228 15.17 6.58 3.91
C ARG A 228 15.35 5.73 2.66
N ILE A 229 14.63 6.09 1.61
CA ILE A 229 14.76 5.49 0.28
C ILE A 229 15.92 6.18 -0.44
N THR A 230 16.95 5.42 -0.76
CA THR A 230 18.15 5.89 -1.48
C THR A 230 18.35 5.14 -2.79
N CYS A 231 17.75 3.96 -2.93
CA CYS A 231 17.75 3.20 -4.16
C CYS A 231 16.70 3.75 -5.12
N ASP A 232 17.14 4.23 -6.28
CA ASP A 232 16.25 4.79 -7.31
C ASP A 232 15.47 3.71 -8.08
N ARG A 233 15.96 2.46 -8.13
CA ARG A 233 15.44 1.40 -9.03
C ARG A 233 15.01 0.16 -8.26
N TYR A 234 15.27 -1.03 -8.81
CA TYR A 234 14.66 -2.31 -8.40
C TYR A 234 14.90 -2.69 -6.93
N ALA A 235 16.01 -2.26 -6.34
CA ALA A 235 16.38 -2.59 -4.96
C ALA A 235 15.49 -1.90 -3.89
N VAL A 236 14.68 -0.90 -4.26
CA VAL A 236 13.86 -0.14 -3.31
C VAL A 236 12.92 -1.02 -2.49
N SER A 237 12.38 -2.07 -3.11
CA SER A 237 11.50 -3.03 -2.47
C SER A 237 12.13 -3.69 -1.25
N SER A 238 13.39 -4.13 -1.38
CA SER A 238 14.18 -4.69 -0.28
C SER A 238 14.66 -3.60 0.68
N GLU A 239 15.04 -2.43 0.17
CA GLU A 239 15.50 -1.30 0.98
C GLU A 239 14.44 -0.86 2.01
N ILE A 240 13.17 -0.73 1.60
CA ILE A 240 12.08 -0.34 2.49
C ILE A 240 11.97 -1.31 3.68
N ILE A 241 12.07 -2.62 3.41
CA ILE A 241 11.98 -3.67 4.43
C ILE A 241 13.20 -3.61 5.37
N ILE A 242 14.40 -3.47 4.81
CA ILE A 242 15.65 -3.38 5.57
C ILE A 242 15.64 -2.14 6.47
N GLU A 243 15.26 -0.97 5.94
CA GLU A 243 15.17 0.26 6.71
C GLU A 243 14.11 0.13 7.81
N ALA A 244 12.91 -0.36 7.50
CA ALA A 244 11.86 -0.57 8.50
C ALA A 244 12.34 -1.51 9.62
N SER A 245 13.03 -2.60 9.27
CA SER A 245 13.59 -3.54 10.26
C SER A 245 14.67 -2.89 11.13
N LYS A 246 15.61 -2.14 10.53
CA LYS A 246 16.65 -1.38 11.25
C LYS A 246 16.07 -0.33 12.21
N LYS A 247 14.88 0.20 11.92
CA LYS A 247 14.17 1.15 12.78
C LYS A 247 13.25 0.49 13.82
N GLY A 248 13.28 -0.84 13.92
CA GLY A 248 12.49 -1.59 14.90
C GLY A 248 10.99 -1.65 14.59
N CYS A 249 10.59 -1.39 13.35
CA CYS A 249 9.18 -1.44 12.94
C CYS A 249 8.62 -2.87 13.01
N ARG A 250 7.34 -2.99 13.39
CA ARG A 250 6.60 -4.25 13.36
C ARG A 250 6.18 -4.53 11.91
N ILE A 251 6.77 -5.55 11.30
CA ILE A 251 6.53 -5.94 9.92
C ILE A 251 5.65 -7.19 9.88
N VAL A 252 4.60 -7.17 9.05
CA VAL A 252 3.72 -8.32 8.80
C VAL A 252 3.51 -8.55 7.31
N GLU A 253 3.17 -9.78 6.96
CA GLU A 253 2.79 -10.14 5.59
C GLU A 253 1.32 -10.54 5.55
N VAL A 254 0.61 -10.03 4.54
CA VAL A 254 -0.80 -10.31 4.29
C VAL A 254 -0.92 -11.05 2.96
N PRO A 255 -1.56 -12.22 2.89
CA PRO A 255 -1.76 -12.92 1.62
C PRO A 255 -2.55 -12.07 0.61
N ILE A 256 -2.06 -12.01 -0.64
CA ILE A 256 -2.74 -11.30 -1.75
C ILE A 256 -2.79 -12.18 -3.01
N LYS A 257 -3.66 -11.83 -3.97
CA LYS A 257 -3.76 -12.52 -5.27
C LYS A 257 -3.20 -11.64 -6.39
N ALA A 258 -2.12 -12.10 -7.02
CA ALA A 258 -1.59 -11.41 -8.20
C ALA A 258 -2.43 -11.70 -9.44
N ILE A 259 -2.76 -10.65 -10.19
CA ILE A 259 -3.35 -10.75 -11.53
C ILE A 259 -2.21 -10.77 -12.56
N TYR A 260 -2.17 -11.81 -13.39
CA TYR A 260 -1.22 -11.93 -14.49
C TYR A 260 -1.97 -11.73 -15.82
N THR A 261 -1.62 -10.66 -16.54
CA THR A 261 -2.14 -10.37 -17.89
C THR A 261 -1.05 -10.62 -18.93
N LYS A 262 -1.42 -10.82 -20.20
CA LYS A 262 -0.42 -10.93 -21.30
C LYS A 262 0.51 -9.71 -21.38
N TYR A 263 0.02 -8.54 -20.97
CA TYR A 263 0.81 -7.31 -20.86
C TYR A 263 1.80 -7.37 -19.70
N SER A 264 1.35 -7.71 -18.49
CA SER A 264 2.21 -7.76 -17.30
C SER A 264 3.25 -8.90 -17.34
N MET A 265 2.97 -9.99 -18.07
CA MET A 265 3.94 -11.06 -18.30
C MET A 265 5.07 -10.68 -19.26
N ARG A 266 4.84 -9.74 -20.19
CA ARG A 266 5.88 -9.21 -21.08
C ARG A 266 6.77 -8.16 -20.40
N LYS A 267 6.32 -7.57 -19.29
CA LYS A 267 7.14 -6.71 -18.42
C LYS A 267 7.97 -7.57 -17.44
N GLY A 268 9.28 -7.37 -17.50
CA GLY A 268 10.26 -8.02 -16.65
C GLY A 268 11.66 -7.92 -17.24
N THR A 269 12.59 -7.35 -16.49
CA THR A 269 14.01 -7.26 -16.87
C THR A 269 14.69 -8.61 -16.69
N ASN A 270 15.89 -8.75 -17.27
CA ASN A 270 16.77 -9.90 -17.12
C ASN A 270 17.06 -10.15 -15.62
N VAL A 271 16.37 -11.13 -15.03
CA VAL A 271 16.27 -11.37 -13.58
C VAL A 271 17.65 -11.48 -12.92
N VAL A 272 18.61 -12.10 -13.60
CA VAL A 272 19.99 -12.30 -13.12
C VAL A 272 20.74 -10.98 -12.95
N GLU A 273 20.57 -10.04 -13.88
CA GLU A 273 21.25 -8.75 -13.85
C GLU A 273 20.64 -7.82 -12.80
N GLY A 274 19.30 -7.88 -12.65
CA GLY A 274 18.58 -7.19 -11.57
C GLY A 274 19.03 -7.64 -10.17
N ILE A 275 19.25 -8.96 -9.97
CA ILE A 275 19.75 -9.50 -8.69
C ILE A 275 21.17 -9.00 -8.40
N LYS A 276 22.07 -9.03 -9.39
CA LYS A 276 23.45 -8.54 -9.22
C LYS A 276 23.48 -7.06 -8.85
N ILE A 277 22.68 -6.24 -9.54
CA ILE A 277 22.57 -4.81 -9.26
C ILE A 277 22.01 -4.59 -7.85
N ALA A 278 20.94 -5.29 -7.48
CA ALA A 278 20.34 -5.16 -6.15
C ALA A 278 21.32 -5.57 -5.04
N PHE A 279 22.07 -6.65 -5.23
CA PHE A 279 23.08 -7.12 -4.28
C PHE A 279 24.20 -6.09 -4.08
N ASN A 280 24.76 -5.55 -5.18
CA ASN A 280 25.83 -4.56 -5.11
C ASN A 280 25.35 -3.25 -4.43
N LEU A 281 24.16 -2.76 -4.79
CA LEU A 281 23.59 -1.55 -4.19
C LEU A 281 23.34 -1.71 -2.68
N LEU A 282 22.93 -2.91 -2.24
CA LEU A 282 22.70 -3.18 -0.82
C LEU A 282 24.02 -3.32 -0.03
N ILE A 283 25.07 -3.89 -0.64
CA ILE A 283 26.41 -3.95 -0.04
C ILE A 283 27.02 -2.56 0.12
N ASP A 284 26.92 -1.72 -0.90
CA ASP A 284 27.49 -0.36 -0.85
C ASP A 284 26.84 0.49 0.26
N LYS A 285 25.61 0.18 0.65
CA LYS A 285 24.90 0.85 1.76
C LYS A 285 25.36 0.40 3.16
N LEU A 286 26.14 -0.67 3.26
CA LEU A 286 26.64 -1.22 4.52
C LEU A 286 28.11 -0.88 4.79
N ARG A 287 28.79 -0.28 3.80
CA ARG A 287 30.08 0.39 3.98
C ARG A 287 29.88 1.80 4.52
#